data_AF-A0A7C3MCU4-F1
#
_entry.id   AF-A0A7C3MCU4-F1
#
_cell.length_a   1.000
_cell.length_b   1.000
_cell.length_c   1.000
_cell.angle_alpha   90.00
_cell.angle_beta   90.00
_cell.angle_gamma   90.00
#
_symmetry.space_group_name_H-M   'P 1'
#
loop_
_entity.id
_entity.type
_entity.pdbx_description
1 polymer ?
#
loop_
_entity_poly.entity_id
_entity_poly.type
_entity_poly.pdbx_seq_one_letter_code
_entity_poly.pdbx_strand_id
1 'polypeptide(L)'
;MAEAQPDTTAANPFASKLEATAEFIRRLCLAESLGRIYSVTHPKGKAAIENAFTALASLLELTGSVPISMVEGKILVAGLPVEERNPLLGRFINSFQQLYVDNIVFNRGLTLAEFEEFFRVVLQGAKVVNASGGLAALLRQKGITNVQIQRVSYVLVHEDEKVVKRDAEVVEGGQVSPELADRRIVQYMIEQVLQKAEQRRWLINRIKNSPAKMAELITEGIELAISRAEAGLSTDKTIESLLENIKLVCQSMAEANQDTNGDAEQLHRAVLALETEVRARSKKLMSSDAAVGFVNELLAVITRYADQVRADKISAELLKGEQNLRQVARLVRKLAPQDTSVASWVERIRELLVQKGIKPEQIEQWAQLARAQSAHKPAGCSRARHQPVHETVREKLIGYGIEPGRADEIAAALGEHFDRELRTRTTELDQTNRQLRHAVNCFQHALAELGYGVVIWDEHGVVTFADEVMEVEFGVPTGAHLSQLVRDCLKSLSFPIADAEVELLDGLGLGEHEKRFLCAVEHVVRDTENAPVGVLMRPTGFDEQ
;
A
#
# COMPACT_ATOMS: atom_id res chain seq x y z
N MET A 1 8.02 13.76 73.59
CA MET A 1 8.48 14.28 72.29
C MET A 1 8.50 13.12 71.32
N ALA A 2 7.46 13.03 70.49
CA ALA A 2 7.41 12.15 69.32
C ALA A 2 6.57 12.91 68.30
N GLU A 3 7.24 13.57 67.36
CA GLU A 3 6.62 14.31 66.26
C GLU A 3 6.01 13.31 65.28
N ALA A 4 4.68 13.37 65.14
CA ALA A 4 3.96 12.71 64.08
C ALA A 4 4.13 13.52 62.78
N GLN A 5 4.82 12.94 61.79
CA GLN A 5 4.84 13.49 60.44
C GLN A 5 3.50 13.21 59.75
N PRO A 6 2.88 14.21 59.08
CA PRO A 6 1.68 14.00 58.31
C PRO A 6 2.02 13.39 56.94
N ASP A 7 1.56 12.15 56.72
CA ASP A 7 1.56 11.48 55.43
C ASP A 7 0.74 12.31 54.42
N THR A 8 1.44 13.03 53.55
CA THR A 8 0.86 13.84 52.46
C THR A 8 1.41 13.34 51.13
N THR A 9 1.03 12.11 50.76
CA THR A 9 1.09 11.65 49.37
C THR A 9 -0.13 12.18 48.63
N ALA A 10 -0.05 13.43 48.19
CA ALA A 10 -1.01 13.96 47.21
C ALA A 10 -0.87 13.17 45.91
N ALA A 11 -1.78 12.21 45.68
CA ALA A 11 -1.85 11.43 44.45
C ALA A 11 -1.88 12.38 43.25
N ASN A 12 -0.93 12.23 42.32
CA ASN A 12 -0.79 13.11 41.17
C ASN A 12 -2.05 13.02 40.31
N PRO A 13 -2.88 14.07 40.22
CA PRO A 13 -4.17 14.03 39.52
C PRO A 13 -4.03 13.76 38.01
N PHE A 14 -2.83 13.94 37.45
CA PHE A 14 -2.52 13.61 36.06
C PHE A 14 -2.39 12.11 35.81
N ALA A 15 -1.87 11.34 36.78
CA ALA A 15 -1.72 9.89 36.63
C ALA A 15 -3.10 9.20 36.55
N SER A 16 -4.04 9.62 37.40
CA SER A 16 -5.41 9.10 37.40
C SER A 16 -6.17 9.39 36.09
N LYS A 17 -5.95 10.55 35.47
CA LYS A 17 -6.57 10.90 34.19
C LYS A 17 -6.06 10.04 33.04
N LEU A 18 -4.75 9.81 32.98
CA LEU A 18 -4.14 9.00 31.93
C LEU A 18 -4.60 7.53 32.04
N GLU A 19 -4.65 7.01 33.26
CA GLU A 19 -5.11 5.65 33.54
C GLU A 19 -6.59 5.46 33.18
N ALA A 20 -7.46 6.40 33.58
CA ALA A 20 -8.87 6.39 33.20
C ALA A 20 -9.08 6.49 31.68
N THR A 21 -8.21 7.24 31.00
CA THR A 21 -8.23 7.39 29.54
C THR A 21 -7.83 6.10 28.83
N ALA A 22 -6.77 5.44 29.29
CA ALA A 22 -6.33 4.16 28.75
C ALA A 22 -7.41 3.08 28.96
N GLU A 23 -8.00 3.02 30.15
CA GLU A 23 -9.08 2.07 30.44
C GLU A 23 -10.32 2.32 29.59
N PHE A 24 -10.69 3.58 29.34
CA PHE A 24 -11.76 3.92 28.40
C PHE A 24 -11.46 3.43 26.98
N ILE A 25 -10.26 3.68 26.45
CA ILE A 25 -9.88 3.23 25.10
C ILE A 25 -9.91 1.70 25.00
N ARG A 26 -9.43 0.99 26.02
CA ARG A 26 -9.49 -0.47 26.08
C ARG A 26 -10.91 -0.98 25.98
N ARG A 27 -11.82 -0.41 26.79
CA ARG A 27 -13.25 -0.77 26.79
C ARG A 27 -13.94 -0.40 25.48
N LEU A 28 -13.58 0.73 24.88
CA LEU A 28 -14.11 1.18 23.60
C LEU A 28 -13.73 0.20 22.46
N CYS A 29 -12.46 -0.23 22.43
CA CYS A 29 -11.99 -1.23 21.46
C CYS A 29 -12.69 -2.59 21.66
N LEU A 30 -12.87 -3.00 22.92
CA LEU A 30 -13.60 -4.23 23.24
C LEU A 30 -15.07 -4.16 22.84
N ALA A 31 -15.73 -3.02 23.06
CA ALA A 31 -17.11 -2.80 22.66
C ALA A 31 -17.30 -2.85 21.14
N GLU A 32 -16.37 -2.29 20.36
CA GLU A 32 -16.37 -2.39 18.90
C GLU A 32 -16.23 -3.84 18.45
N SER A 33 -15.22 -4.56 18.97
CA SER A 33 -14.95 -5.95 18.62
C SER A 33 -16.13 -6.88 18.94
N LEU A 34 -16.65 -6.82 20.18
CA LEU A 34 -17.79 -7.64 20.59
C LEU A 34 -19.09 -7.23 19.90
N GLY A 35 -19.27 -5.94 19.62
CA GLY A 35 -20.42 -5.45 18.86
C GLY A 35 -20.42 -5.98 17.42
N ARG A 36 -19.25 -6.14 16.81
CA ARG A 36 -19.10 -6.73 15.48
C ARG A 36 -19.40 -8.23 15.46
N ILE A 37 -18.94 -8.97 16.48
CA ILE A 37 -19.14 -10.42 16.57
C ILE A 37 -20.58 -10.76 16.95
N TYR A 38 -21.13 -10.10 17.97
CA TYR A 38 -22.39 -10.50 18.59
C TYR A 38 -23.58 -9.59 18.25
N SER A 39 -23.41 -8.50 17.49
CA SER A 39 -24.37 -7.39 17.32
C SER A 39 -24.58 -6.54 18.60
N VAL A 40 -25.07 -5.31 18.41
CA VAL A 40 -25.36 -4.36 19.49
C VAL A 40 -26.49 -4.84 20.42
N THR A 41 -27.39 -5.70 19.94
CA THR A 41 -28.55 -6.19 20.70
C THR A 41 -28.25 -7.38 21.60
N HIS A 42 -27.12 -8.07 21.38
CA HIS A 42 -26.77 -9.25 22.16
C HIS A 42 -26.26 -8.88 23.56
N PRO A 43 -26.54 -9.66 24.62
CA PRO A 43 -26.17 -9.32 25.99
C PRO A 43 -24.68 -8.99 26.18
N LYS A 44 -23.78 -9.74 25.53
CA LYS A 44 -22.33 -9.48 25.60
C LYS A 44 -21.92 -8.16 24.94
N GLY A 45 -22.46 -7.86 23.76
CA GLY A 45 -22.18 -6.60 23.04
C GLY A 45 -22.75 -5.41 23.80
N LYS A 46 -23.98 -5.53 24.27
CA LYS A 46 -24.65 -4.50 25.08
C LYS A 46 -23.88 -4.20 26.37
N ALA A 47 -23.50 -5.23 27.14
CA ALA A 47 -22.72 -5.06 28.37
C ALA A 47 -21.35 -4.40 28.09
N ALA A 48 -20.68 -4.75 26.98
CA ALA A 48 -19.43 -4.11 26.61
C ALA A 48 -19.59 -2.62 26.28
N ILE A 49 -20.66 -2.25 25.56
CA ILE A 49 -21.00 -0.86 25.25
C ILE A 49 -21.36 -0.07 26.52
N GLU A 50 -22.16 -0.64 27.43
CA GLU A 50 -22.50 -0.04 28.73
C GLU A 50 -21.25 0.19 29.60
N ASN A 51 -20.32 -0.77 29.62
CA ASN A 51 -19.06 -0.66 30.35
C ASN A 51 -18.15 0.42 29.77
N ALA A 52 -18.09 0.55 28.44
CA ALA A 52 -17.36 1.62 27.76
C ALA A 52 -18.00 2.99 28.01
N PHE A 53 -19.34 3.06 27.99
CA PHE A 53 -20.09 4.27 28.31
C PHE A 53 -19.84 4.73 29.75
N THR A 54 -19.82 3.81 30.71
CA THR A 54 -19.55 4.13 32.12
C THR A 54 -18.17 4.78 32.29
N ALA A 55 -17.15 4.23 31.63
CA ALA A 55 -15.80 4.81 31.64
C ALA A 55 -15.74 6.18 30.95
N LEU A 56 -16.43 6.33 29.82
CA LEU A 56 -16.56 7.60 29.11
C LEU A 56 -17.28 8.66 29.95
N ALA A 57 -18.37 8.30 30.64
CA ALA A 57 -19.15 9.19 31.46
C ALA A 57 -18.30 9.81 32.58
N SER A 58 -17.49 8.99 33.27
CA SER A 58 -16.54 9.49 34.27
C SER A 58 -15.51 10.45 33.67
N LEU A 59 -15.00 10.19 32.46
CA LEU A 59 -14.10 11.12 31.77
C LEU A 59 -14.79 12.41 31.33
N LEU A 60 -16.03 12.34 30.87
CA LEU A 60 -16.82 13.52 30.48
C LEU A 60 -17.19 14.40 31.68
N GLU A 61 -17.42 13.83 32.85
CA GLU A 61 -17.61 14.59 34.09
C GLU A 61 -16.35 15.36 34.48
N LEU A 62 -15.17 14.77 34.26
CA LEU A 62 -13.88 15.37 34.59
C LEU A 62 -13.41 16.43 33.58
N THR A 63 -13.66 16.21 32.29
CA THR A 63 -13.06 17.00 31.19
C THR A 63 -14.05 17.80 30.36
N GLY A 64 -15.34 17.49 30.44
CA GLY A 64 -16.41 18.10 29.63
C GLY A 64 -16.48 17.60 28.18
N SER A 65 -15.34 17.30 27.56
CA SER A 65 -15.27 16.72 26.22
C SER A 65 -14.06 15.81 26.09
N VAL A 66 -14.23 14.65 25.44
CA VAL A 66 -13.16 13.68 25.20
C VAL A 66 -12.91 13.57 23.70
N PRO A 67 -11.90 14.28 23.15
CA PRO A 67 -11.49 14.12 21.76
C PRO A 67 -10.58 12.90 21.62
N ILE A 68 -10.92 12.03 20.68
CA ILE A 68 -10.13 10.88 20.24
C ILE A 68 -9.66 11.16 18.82
N SER A 69 -8.36 11.09 18.60
CA SER A 69 -7.71 11.27 17.30
C SER A 69 -6.98 9.99 16.91
N MET A 70 -7.07 9.60 15.64
CA MET A 70 -6.37 8.43 15.10
C MET A 70 -5.31 8.92 14.11
N VAL A 71 -4.03 8.82 14.51
CA VAL A 71 -2.90 9.36 13.74
C VAL A 71 -1.81 8.30 13.65
N GLU A 72 -1.35 7.99 12.43
CA GLU A 72 -0.22 7.07 12.18
C GLU A 72 -0.35 5.68 12.85
N GLY A 73 -1.57 5.15 12.93
CA GLY A 73 -1.79 3.86 13.59
C GLY A 73 -1.73 3.93 15.12
N LYS A 74 -1.80 5.13 15.70
CA LYS A 74 -1.91 5.38 17.13
C LYS A 74 -3.20 6.13 17.46
N ILE A 75 -3.70 5.93 18.68
CA ILE A 75 -4.81 6.71 19.23
C ILE A 75 -4.23 7.77 20.16
N LEU A 76 -4.62 9.03 19.94
CA LEU A 76 -4.38 10.14 20.85
C LEU A 76 -5.70 10.50 21.52
N VAL A 77 -5.70 10.67 22.84
CA VAL A 77 -6.86 11.20 23.57
C VAL A 77 -6.44 12.50 24.22
N ALA A 78 -7.16 13.59 23.93
CA ALA A 78 -6.77 14.93 24.35
C ALA A 78 -5.30 15.28 24.01
N GLY A 79 -4.82 14.80 22.85
CA GLY A 79 -3.45 15.02 22.38
C GLY A 79 -2.38 14.12 23.02
N LEU A 80 -2.74 13.27 23.99
CA LEU A 80 -1.82 12.34 24.62
C LEU A 80 -1.87 10.97 23.94
N PRO A 81 -0.73 10.41 23.52
CA PRO A 81 -0.69 9.07 22.94
C PRO A 81 -1.06 8.04 24.00
N VAL A 82 -2.02 7.19 23.66
CA VAL A 82 -2.37 6.03 24.47
C VAL A 82 -1.53 4.86 23.94
N GLU A 83 -0.36 4.66 24.54
CA GLU A 83 0.52 3.53 24.21
C GLU A 83 0.00 2.26 24.89
N GLU A 84 -0.85 1.52 24.18
CA GLU A 84 -1.37 0.25 24.67
C GLU A 84 -0.98 -0.90 23.74
N ARG A 85 -0.38 -1.96 24.30
CA ARG A 85 -0.08 -3.22 23.60
C ARG A 85 -1.37 -4.04 23.36
N ASN A 86 -2.43 -3.39 22.93
CA ASN A 86 -3.72 -4.02 22.71
C ASN A 86 -3.87 -4.36 21.22
N PRO A 87 -3.93 -5.66 20.84
CA PRO A 87 -4.11 -6.04 19.44
C PRO A 87 -5.44 -5.54 18.84
N LEU A 88 -6.44 -5.25 19.67
CA LEU A 88 -7.72 -4.70 19.24
C LEU A 88 -7.62 -3.24 18.78
N LEU A 89 -6.60 -2.50 19.23
CA LEU A 89 -6.40 -1.09 18.88
C LEU A 89 -6.20 -0.91 17.38
N GLY A 90 -5.39 -1.77 16.75
CA GLY A 90 -5.14 -1.73 15.31
C GLY A 90 -6.42 -1.99 14.50
N ARG A 91 -7.25 -2.95 14.93
CA ARG A 91 -8.56 -3.24 14.30
C ARG A 91 -9.52 -2.07 14.44
N PHE A 92 -9.55 -1.43 15.60
CA PHE A 92 -10.35 -0.25 15.86
C PHE A 92 -9.94 0.90 14.92
N ILE A 93 -8.65 1.23 14.87
CA ILE A 93 -8.12 2.30 14.00
C ILE A 93 -8.45 2.01 12.53
N ASN A 94 -8.20 0.79 12.05
CA ASN A 94 -8.51 0.40 10.67
C ASN A 94 -9.99 0.56 10.34
N SER A 95 -10.88 0.25 11.28
CA SER A 95 -12.33 0.38 11.10
C SER A 95 -12.76 1.84 10.90
N PHE A 96 -12.20 2.77 11.68
CA PHE A 96 -12.48 4.20 11.53
C PHE A 96 -11.79 4.84 10.33
N GLN A 97 -10.60 4.36 9.95
CA GLN A 97 -9.94 4.76 8.70
C GLN A 97 -10.75 4.38 7.47
N GLN A 98 -11.36 3.19 7.45
CA GLN A 98 -12.28 2.78 6.37
C GLN A 98 -13.54 3.66 6.30
N LEU A 99 -13.93 4.28 7.41
CA LEU A 99 -15.04 5.23 7.51
C LEU A 99 -14.61 6.68 7.21
N TYR A 100 -13.33 6.94 6.90
CA TYR A 100 -12.75 8.27 6.71
C TYR A 100 -12.96 9.19 7.92
N VAL A 101 -12.76 8.65 9.12
CA VAL A 101 -12.94 9.35 10.39
C VAL A 101 -11.60 9.39 11.13
N ASP A 102 -11.04 10.59 11.23
CA ASP A 102 -9.75 10.80 11.93
C ASP A 102 -9.93 11.28 13.38
N ASN A 103 -10.97 12.09 13.65
CA ASN A 103 -11.31 12.52 15.00
C ASN A 103 -12.77 12.33 15.35
N ILE A 104 -12.97 11.92 16.61
CA ILE A 104 -14.28 11.77 17.23
C ILE A 104 -14.23 12.54 18.53
N VAL A 105 -15.20 13.43 18.76
CA VAL A 105 -15.32 14.19 19.99
C VAL A 105 -16.62 13.79 20.67
N PHE A 106 -16.49 13.25 21.87
CA PHE A 106 -17.62 12.99 22.76
C PHE A 106 -17.83 14.21 23.66
N ASN A 107 -19.03 14.76 23.69
CA ASN A 107 -19.38 15.92 24.48
C ASN A 107 -20.21 15.55 25.70
N ARG A 108 -20.12 16.36 26.76
CA ARG A 108 -21.00 16.26 27.92
C ARG A 108 -22.47 16.36 27.50
N GLY A 109 -23.30 15.50 28.08
CA GLY A 109 -24.70 15.35 27.70
C GLY A 109 -24.98 14.09 26.86
N LEU A 110 -23.92 13.39 26.42
CA LEU A 110 -24.03 12.10 25.76
C LEU A 110 -24.80 11.10 26.63
N THR A 111 -25.89 10.54 26.08
CA THR A 111 -26.68 9.52 26.75
C THR A 111 -26.25 8.11 26.33
N LEU A 112 -26.57 7.10 27.14
CA LEU A 112 -26.31 5.70 26.79
C LEU A 112 -27.01 5.31 25.48
N ALA A 113 -28.25 5.79 25.26
CA ALA A 113 -29.00 5.52 24.04
C ALA A 113 -28.33 6.13 22.78
N GLU A 114 -27.81 7.36 22.87
CA GLU A 114 -27.01 7.95 21.78
C GLU A 114 -25.73 7.15 21.51
N PHE A 115 -25.08 6.65 22.56
CA PHE A 115 -23.85 5.86 22.44
C PHE A 115 -24.10 4.47 21.83
N GLU A 116 -25.20 3.82 22.19
CA GLU A 116 -25.64 2.57 21.55
C GLU A 116 -25.97 2.78 20.07
N GLU A 117 -26.68 3.86 19.71
CA GLU A 117 -26.98 4.17 18.31
C GLU A 117 -25.70 4.53 17.54
N PHE A 118 -24.74 5.22 18.16
CA PHE A 118 -23.42 5.46 17.57
C PHE A 118 -22.74 4.14 17.16
N PHE A 119 -22.67 3.15 18.06
CA PHE A 119 -22.14 1.83 17.72
C PHE A 119 -22.95 1.11 16.65
N ARG A 120 -24.29 1.23 16.70
CA ARG A 120 -25.17 0.65 15.68
C ARG A 120 -24.89 1.22 14.29
N VAL A 121 -24.47 2.48 14.19
CA VAL A 121 -24.05 3.11 12.93
C VAL A 121 -22.65 2.65 12.52
N VAL A 122 -21.67 2.74 13.41
CA VAL A 122 -20.26 2.40 13.12
C VAL A 122 -20.13 0.93 12.65
N LEU A 123 -20.89 0.02 13.27
CA LEU A 123 -20.83 -1.42 13.00
C LEU A 123 -21.55 -1.85 11.70
N GLN A 124 -22.26 -0.95 11.00
CA GLN A 124 -22.84 -1.26 9.67
C GLN A 124 -21.78 -1.41 8.57
N GLY A 125 -20.54 -1.02 8.86
CA GLY A 125 -19.41 -1.13 7.95
C GLY A 125 -19.34 0.01 6.94
N ALA A 126 -18.14 0.19 6.38
CA ALA A 126 -17.83 1.35 5.54
C ALA A 126 -18.70 1.48 4.29
N LYS A 127 -19.11 0.36 3.67
CA LYS A 127 -19.94 0.40 2.45
C LYS A 127 -21.29 1.09 2.68
N VAL A 128 -21.97 0.75 3.77
CA VAL A 128 -23.30 1.29 4.09
C VAL A 128 -23.20 2.74 4.57
N VAL A 129 -22.23 3.02 5.43
CA VAL A 129 -22.01 4.36 5.98
C VAL A 129 -21.59 5.35 4.89
N ASN A 130 -20.70 4.95 3.98
CA ASN A 130 -20.24 5.81 2.89
C ASN A 130 -21.34 6.03 1.84
N ALA A 131 -22.18 5.03 1.56
CA ALA A 131 -23.34 5.18 0.67
C ALA A 131 -24.37 6.20 1.21
N SER A 132 -24.42 6.38 2.53
CA SER A 132 -25.34 7.32 3.20
C SER A 132 -24.75 8.72 3.39
N GLY A 133 -23.64 9.05 2.72
CA GLY A 133 -22.98 10.37 2.84
C GLY A 133 -21.98 10.48 3.99
N GLY A 134 -21.55 9.35 4.56
CA GLY A 134 -20.52 9.28 5.60
C GLY A 134 -21.06 9.28 7.03
N LEU A 135 -20.17 9.00 7.99
CA LEU A 135 -20.55 8.80 9.40
C LEU A 135 -21.25 10.03 9.99
N ALA A 136 -20.73 11.23 9.74
CA ALA A 136 -21.30 12.47 10.27
C ALA A 136 -22.75 12.73 9.83
N ALA A 137 -23.08 12.41 8.57
CA ALA A 137 -24.44 12.58 8.03
C ALA A 137 -25.40 11.58 8.68
N LEU A 138 -24.95 10.33 8.84
CA LEU A 138 -25.75 9.25 9.43
C LEU A 138 -26.03 9.49 10.91
N LEU A 139 -25.06 9.97 11.67
CA LEU A 139 -25.25 10.34 13.08
C LEU A 139 -26.30 11.46 13.24
N ARG A 140 -26.27 12.49 12.37
CA ARG A 140 -27.29 13.56 12.36
C ARG A 140 -28.67 13.03 12.01
N GLN A 141 -28.79 12.15 11.02
CA GLN A 141 -30.06 11.53 10.64
C GLN A 141 -30.68 10.73 11.80
N LYS A 142 -29.83 10.13 12.64
CA LYS A 142 -30.23 9.37 13.83
C LYS A 142 -30.47 10.24 15.07
N GLY A 143 -30.32 11.57 14.97
CA GLY A 143 -30.52 12.49 16.09
C GLY A 143 -29.42 12.43 17.14
N ILE A 144 -28.24 11.91 16.82
CA ILE A 144 -27.09 11.90 17.74
C ILE A 144 -26.42 13.26 17.69
N THR A 145 -26.47 14.00 18.79
CA THR A 145 -26.00 15.40 18.86
C THR A 145 -24.68 15.54 19.62
N ASN A 146 -24.45 14.67 20.60
CA ASN A 146 -23.30 14.75 21.51
C ASN A 146 -22.06 14.00 21.03
N VAL A 147 -22.12 13.39 19.83
CA VAL A 147 -20.95 12.78 19.17
C VAL A 147 -20.65 13.56 17.90
N GLN A 148 -19.50 14.22 17.87
CA GLN A 148 -19.08 15.02 16.73
C GLN A 148 -17.92 14.35 16.00
N ILE A 149 -18.09 14.17 14.70
CA ILE A 149 -16.99 13.76 13.81
C ILE A 149 -16.35 15.04 13.30
N GLN A 150 -15.14 15.32 13.76
CA GLN A 150 -14.36 16.45 13.29
C GLN A 150 -13.36 15.95 12.25
N ARG A 151 -13.48 16.44 11.02
CA ARG A 151 -12.35 16.38 10.09
C ARG A 151 -11.29 17.34 10.64
N VAL A 152 -10.06 16.87 10.76
CA VAL A 152 -9.05 17.56 11.55
C VAL A 152 -8.89 19.01 11.08
N SER A 153 -9.07 19.96 12.00
CA SER A 153 -8.67 21.36 11.83
C SER A 153 -7.67 21.67 12.92
N TYR A 154 -6.38 21.53 12.61
CA TYR A 154 -5.33 21.93 13.53
C TYR A 154 -5.31 23.47 13.63
N VAL A 155 -5.67 24.02 14.80
CA VAL A 155 -5.28 25.37 15.18
C VAL A 155 -3.97 25.24 15.94
N LEU A 156 -2.86 25.66 15.32
CA LEU A 156 -1.59 25.78 16.04
C LEU A 156 -1.76 26.85 17.12
N VAL A 157 -1.53 26.48 18.38
CA VAL A 157 -1.26 27.44 19.44
C VAL A 157 0.25 27.48 19.61
N HIS A 158 0.87 28.58 19.19
CA HIS A 158 2.27 28.86 19.52
C HIS A 158 2.36 29.35 20.97
N GLU A 159 3.41 28.94 21.69
CA GLU A 159 3.63 29.27 23.12
C GLU A 159 3.80 30.77 23.40
N ASP A 160 3.98 31.61 22.37
CA ASP A 160 4.18 33.05 22.49
C ASP A 160 3.03 33.93 21.95
N GLU A 161 1.92 33.35 21.48
CA GLU A 161 0.83 34.15 20.91
C GLU A 161 -0.30 34.38 21.92
N LYS A 162 -0.24 35.52 22.60
CA LYS A 162 -1.28 36.00 23.50
C LYS A 162 -2.55 36.31 22.70
N VAL A 163 -3.51 35.39 22.74
CA VAL A 163 -4.81 35.51 22.09
C VAL A 163 -5.59 36.70 22.68
N VAL A 164 -5.54 37.86 22.02
CA VAL A 164 -6.52 38.92 22.23
C VAL A 164 -6.95 39.50 20.88
N LYS A 165 -8.15 39.13 20.47
CA LYS A 165 -9.23 39.94 19.85
C LYS A 165 -10.37 38.96 19.51
N ARG A 166 -11.51 38.96 20.22
CA ARG A 166 -12.67 39.86 20.04
C ARG A 166 -12.94 40.10 18.55
N ASP A 167 -13.98 39.45 18.04
CA ASP A 167 -14.57 39.53 16.67
C ASP A 167 -14.38 38.27 15.79
N ALA A 168 -14.67 37.10 16.36
CA ALA A 168 -15.08 35.96 15.54
C ALA A 168 -16.61 36.05 15.32
N GLU A 169 -17.01 36.59 14.17
CA GLU A 169 -18.38 36.43 13.68
C GLU A 169 -18.65 34.94 13.44
N VAL A 170 -19.70 34.44 14.10
CA VAL A 170 -20.27 33.13 13.85
C VAL A 170 -20.92 33.17 12.47
N VAL A 171 -20.26 32.61 11.47
CA VAL A 171 -20.92 32.33 10.18
C VAL A 171 -21.71 31.03 10.33
N GLU A 172 -22.99 31.17 10.66
CA GLU A 172 -23.98 30.11 10.45
C GLU A 172 -24.11 29.81 8.95
N GLY A 173 -24.16 28.52 8.61
CA GLY A 173 -24.81 28.01 7.40
C GLY A 173 -24.16 28.38 6.07
N GLY A 174 -23.16 27.59 5.64
CA GLY A 174 -22.70 27.61 4.26
C GLY A 174 -22.12 26.27 3.85
N GLN A 175 -22.66 25.65 2.81
CA GLN A 175 -22.17 24.41 2.20
C GLN A 175 -20.67 24.54 1.89
N VAL A 176 -19.84 23.81 2.64
CA VAL A 176 -18.43 23.64 2.25
C VAL A 176 -18.42 22.64 1.11
N SER A 177 -18.12 23.11 -0.11
CA SER A 177 -17.92 22.22 -1.25
C SER A 177 -16.81 21.20 -0.90
N PRO A 178 -16.97 19.91 -1.27
CA PRO A 178 -15.98 18.87 -0.98
C PRO A 178 -14.57 19.23 -1.44
N GLU A 179 -14.48 20.00 -2.54
CA GLU A 179 -13.26 20.51 -3.15
C GLU A 179 -12.42 21.41 -2.22
N LEU A 180 -13.03 22.19 -1.34
CA LEU A 180 -12.31 23.07 -0.40
C LEU A 180 -11.72 22.31 0.80
N ALA A 181 -12.26 21.13 1.12
CA ALA A 181 -11.73 20.26 2.16
C ALA A 181 -10.46 19.54 1.69
N ASP A 182 -10.43 19.07 0.45
CA ASP A 182 -9.24 18.46 -0.17
C ASP A 182 -8.10 19.49 -0.34
N ARG A 183 -8.42 20.75 -0.67
CA ARG A 183 -7.45 21.86 -0.74
C ARG A 183 -6.73 22.13 0.59
N ARG A 184 -7.39 21.95 1.74
CA ARG A 184 -6.82 22.21 3.08
C ARG A 184 -5.98 21.04 3.62
N ILE A 185 -6.30 19.81 3.22
CA ILE A 185 -5.52 18.60 3.56
C ILE A 185 -4.15 18.66 2.90
N VAL A 186 -4.09 19.01 1.62
CA VAL A 186 -2.82 19.18 0.91
C VAL A 186 -2.04 20.40 1.40
N GLN A 187 -2.72 21.48 1.80
CA GLN A 187 -2.09 22.63 2.47
C GLN A 187 -1.35 22.22 3.74
N TYR A 188 -1.99 21.43 4.59
CA TYR A 188 -1.40 20.92 5.84
C TYR A 188 -0.32 19.86 5.61
N MET A 189 -0.49 18.98 4.61
CA MET A 189 0.51 17.96 4.25
C MET A 189 1.78 18.59 3.67
N ILE A 190 1.67 19.62 2.82
CA ILE A 190 2.85 20.29 2.26
C ILE A 190 3.62 21.02 3.38
N GLU A 191 2.93 21.71 4.30
CA GLU A 191 3.56 22.41 5.43
C GLU A 191 4.20 21.48 6.48
N GLN A 192 3.60 20.33 6.78
CA GLN A 192 4.09 19.40 7.82
C GLN A 192 5.17 18.43 7.31
N VAL A 193 5.16 18.07 6.03
CA VAL A 193 6.19 17.21 5.40
C VAL A 193 7.56 17.91 5.33
N LEU A 194 7.63 19.21 5.64
CA LEU A 194 8.81 20.06 5.48
C LEU A 194 9.78 20.10 6.67
N GLN A 195 9.49 19.52 7.84
CA GLN A 195 10.27 19.87 9.04
C GLN A 195 10.94 18.72 9.84
N LYS A 196 10.78 17.42 9.54
CA LYS A 196 11.38 16.36 10.39
C LYS A 196 12.00 15.16 9.65
N ALA A 197 13.12 14.66 10.19
CA ALA A 197 13.91 13.55 9.63
C ALA A 197 13.19 12.19 9.62
N GLU A 198 12.25 11.95 10.54
CA GLU A 198 11.50 10.68 10.62
C GLU A 198 10.50 10.50 9.46
N GLN A 199 9.92 11.60 8.97
CA GLN A 199 8.98 11.60 7.83
C GLN A 199 9.69 11.40 6.47
N ARG A 200 11.00 11.62 6.40
CA ARG A 200 11.82 11.29 5.21
C ARG A 200 11.80 9.79 4.93
N ARG A 201 11.82 8.97 5.98
CA ARG A 201 11.78 7.51 5.87
C ARG A 201 10.41 7.03 5.37
N TRP A 202 9.33 7.70 5.77
CA TRP A 202 7.99 7.47 5.25
C TRP A 202 7.89 7.79 3.75
N LEU A 203 8.43 8.94 3.32
CA LEU A 203 8.47 9.34 1.91
C LEU A 203 9.24 8.35 1.04
N ILE A 204 10.43 7.94 1.48
CA ILE A 204 11.23 6.92 0.79
C ILE A 204 10.46 5.60 0.71
N ASN A 205 9.82 5.18 1.81
CA ASN A 205 9.03 3.95 1.84
C ASN A 205 7.79 4.03 0.92
N ARG A 206 7.15 5.21 0.84
CA ARG A 206 6.00 5.45 -0.03
C ARG A 206 6.39 5.46 -1.50
N ILE A 207 7.53 6.06 -1.84
CA ILE A 207 8.11 6.00 -3.19
C ILE A 207 8.41 4.53 -3.54
N LYS A 208 9.06 3.78 -2.63
CA LYS A 208 9.35 2.34 -2.80
C LYS A 208 8.11 1.52 -3.12
N ASN A 209 7.06 1.67 -2.30
CA ASN A 209 5.90 0.77 -2.32
C ASN A 209 4.77 1.25 -3.23
N SER A 210 4.72 2.54 -3.60
CA SER A 210 3.60 3.13 -4.34
C SER A 210 4.00 4.40 -5.11
N PRO A 211 4.88 4.32 -6.12
CA PRO A 211 5.35 5.48 -6.87
C PRO A 211 4.24 6.22 -7.63
N ALA A 212 3.21 5.51 -8.10
CA ALA A 212 2.04 6.10 -8.77
C ALA A 212 1.23 7.01 -7.83
N LYS A 213 1.01 6.59 -6.57
CA LYS A 213 0.31 7.41 -5.56
C LYS A 213 1.15 8.64 -5.18
N MET A 214 2.47 8.52 -5.18
CA MET A 214 3.33 9.68 -4.94
C MET A 214 3.28 10.68 -6.10
N ALA A 215 3.30 10.19 -7.34
CA ALA A 215 3.12 11.04 -8.52
C ALA A 215 1.77 11.77 -8.51
N GLU A 216 0.71 11.10 -8.06
CA GLU A 216 -0.61 11.67 -7.85
C GLU A 216 -0.59 12.82 -6.83
N LEU A 217 -0.05 12.59 -5.63
CA LEU A 217 0.07 13.62 -4.60
C LEU A 217 0.89 14.83 -5.06
N ILE A 218 1.96 14.60 -5.83
CA ILE A 218 2.77 15.66 -6.44
C ILE A 218 1.92 16.45 -7.44
N THR A 219 1.16 15.76 -8.30
CA THR A 219 0.31 16.38 -9.32
C THR A 219 -0.80 17.22 -8.68
N GLU A 220 -1.46 16.70 -7.64
CA GLU A 220 -2.48 17.42 -6.87
C GLU A 220 -1.90 18.64 -6.16
N GLY A 221 -0.71 18.52 -5.55
CA GLY A 221 0.01 19.65 -4.97
C GLY A 221 0.30 20.76 -5.98
N ILE A 222 0.63 20.39 -7.23
CA ILE A 222 0.85 21.33 -8.34
C ILE A 222 -0.44 22.02 -8.73
N GLU A 223 -1.52 21.28 -8.94
CA GLU A 223 -2.84 21.84 -9.28
C GLU A 223 -3.34 22.84 -8.24
N LEU A 224 -3.07 22.56 -6.96
CA LEU A 224 -3.39 23.45 -5.87
C LEU A 224 -2.53 24.70 -5.83
N ALA A 225 -1.23 24.57 -6.12
CA ALA A 225 -0.34 25.72 -6.25
C ALA A 225 -0.76 26.62 -7.43
N ILE A 226 -1.10 26.04 -8.58
CA ILE A 226 -1.62 26.77 -9.76
C ILE A 226 -2.91 27.51 -9.41
N SER A 227 -3.86 26.82 -8.78
CA SER A 227 -5.14 27.41 -8.34
C SER A 227 -4.94 28.63 -7.43
N ARG A 228 -3.86 28.65 -6.64
CA ARG A 228 -3.52 29.77 -5.74
C ARG A 228 -2.84 30.93 -6.46
N ALA A 229 -1.94 30.64 -7.39
CA ALA A 229 -1.30 31.66 -8.22
C ALA A 229 -2.33 32.41 -9.06
N GLU A 230 -3.29 31.68 -9.64
CA GLU A 230 -4.42 32.27 -10.39
C GLU A 230 -5.36 33.10 -9.48
N ALA A 231 -5.43 32.79 -8.19
CA ALA A 231 -6.15 33.55 -7.18
C ALA A 231 -5.35 34.73 -6.57
N GLY A 232 -4.13 35.00 -7.04
CA GLY A 232 -3.29 36.13 -6.58
C GLY A 232 -2.65 35.95 -5.19
N LEU A 233 -2.62 34.71 -4.67
CA LEU A 233 -1.98 34.38 -3.39
C LEU A 233 -0.50 34.03 -3.63
N SER A 234 0.41 34.43 -2.73
CA SER A 234 1.85 34.19 -2.89
C SER A 234 2.19 32.69 -2.83
N THR A 235 2.54 32.11 -3.96
CA THR A 235 2.83 30.68 -4.13
C THR A 235 4.30 30.30 -3.97
N ASP A 236 5.22 31.27 -4.07
CA ASP A 236 6.66 31.02 -4.22
C ASP A 236 7.23 30.22 -3.04
N LYS A 237 6.89 30.57 -1.80
CA LYS A 237 7.45 29.88 -0.61
C LYS A 237 7.01 28.42 -0.49
N THR A 238 5.75 28.10 -0.81
CA THR A 238 5.23 26.72 -0.73
C THR A 238 5.79 25.83 -1.84
N ILE A 239 6.01 26.43 -3.00
CA ILE A 239 6.58 25.79 -4.19
C ILE A 239 8.07 25.48 -3.98
N GLU A 240 8.84 26.46 -3.54
CA GLU A 240 10.28 26.31 -3.25
C GLU A 240 10.50 25.24 -2.18
N SER A 241 9.70 25.27 -1.12
CA SER A 241 9.72 24.29 -0.04
C SER A 241 9.50 22.86 -0.55
N LEU A 242 8.48 22.64 -1.38
CA LEU A 242 8.17 21.33 -1.94
C LEU A 242 9.31 20.83 -2.86
N LEU A 243 9.90 21.73 -3.65
CA LEU A 243 11.06 21.42 -4.49
C LEU A 243 12.30 21.08 -3.65
N GLU A 244 12.58 21.84 -2.60
CA GLU A 244 13.71 21.62 -1.70
C GLU A 244 13.59 20.26 -1.00
N ASN A 245 12.38 19.89 -0.57
CA ASN A 245 12.11 18.58 0.00
C ASN A 245 12.30 17.42 -0.98
N ILE A 246 11.80 17.58 -2.22
CA ILE A 246 11.99 16.55 -3.25
C ILE A 246 13.48 16.43 -3.59
N LYS A 247 14.21 17.55 -3.65
CA LYS A 247 15.67 17.58 -3.80
C LYS A 247 16.36 16.82 -2.64
N LEU A 248 15.96 17.05 -1.39
CA LEU A 248 16.51 16.39 -0.20
C LEU A 248 16.19 14.89 -0.17
N VAL A 249 14.96 14.48 -0.53
CA VAL A 249 14.58 13.06 -0.63
C VAL A 249 15.43 12.37 -1.70
N CYS A 250 15.55 12.97 -2.88
CA CYS A 250 16.43 12.45 -3.94
C CYS A 250 17.89 12.34 -3.47
N GLN A 251 18.42 13.35 -2.77
CA GLN A 251 19.79 13.29 -2.22
C GLN A 251 19.97 12.16 -1.21
N SER A 252 19.05 12.02 -0.25
CA SER A 252 19.11 10.95 0.76
C SER A 252 19.03 9.54 0.14
N MET A 253 18.35 9.42 -1.00
CA MET A 253 18.30 8.18 -1.76
C MET A 253 19.61 7.89 -2.50
N ALA A 254 20.34 8.93 -2.96
CA ALA A 254 21.68 8.75 -3.53
C ALA A 254 22.70 8.29 -2.47
N GLU A 255 22.55 8.78 -1.23
CA GLU A 255 23.41 8.42 -0.11
C GLU A 255 23.11 7.01 0.43
N ALA A 256 21.83 6.63 0.53
CA ALA A 256 21.41 5.30 1.01
C ALA A 256 21.84 4.11 0.11
N ASN A 257 22.27 4.38 -1.13
CA ASN A 257 22.75 3.36 -2.07
C ASN A 257 24.10 2.73 -1.67
N GLN A 258 24.77 3.20 -0.61
CA GLN A 258 26.08 2.66 -0.21
C GLN A 258 26.01 1.41 0.69
N ASP A 259 24.90 1.15 1.39
CA ASP A 259 24.91 0.19 2.52
C ASP A 259 23.99 -1.05 2.40
N THR A 260 23.11 -1.19 1.40
CA THR A 260 22.19 -2.36 1.32
C THR A 260 21.90 -2.86 -0.11
N ASN A 261 22.39 -4.06 -0.44
CA ASN A 261 22.34 -4.64 -1.80
C ASN A 261 20.92 -5.00 -2.32
N GLY A 262 19.93 -5.24 -1.47
CA GLY A 262 18.56 -5.60 -1.90
C GLY A 262 17.61 -4.41 -2.06
N ASP A 263 17.80 -3.39 -1.22
CA ASP A 263 16.88 -2.25 -1.12
C ASP A 263 17.09 -1.20 -2.21
N ALA A 264 18.33 -1.09 -2.71
CA ALA A 264 18.71 -0.15 -3.76
C ALA A 264 17.99 -0.46 -5.09
N GLU A 265 17.86 -1.73 -5.48
CA GLU A 265 17.20 -2.09 -6.75
C GLU A 265 15.70 -1.74 -6.77
N GLN A 266 14.99 -2.01 -5.68
CA GLN A 266 13.57 -1.67 -5.56
C GLN A 266 13.38 -0.15 -5.63
N LEU A 267 14.25 0.59 -4.96
CA LEU A 267 14.24 2.04 -4.96
C LEU A 267 14.53 2.61 -6.35
N HIS A 268 15.50 2.05 -7.08
CA HIS A 268 15.80 2.44 -8.46
C HIS A 268 14.60 2.25 -9.39
N ARG A 269 13.89 1.12 -9.26
CA ARG A 269 12.66 0.87 -10.05
C ARG A 269 11.56 1.87 -9.69
N ALA A 270 11.38 2.16 -8.40
CA ALA A 270 10.39 3.11 -7.92
C ALA A 270 10.63 4.54 -8.45
N VAL A 271 11.90 4.99 -8.50
CA VAL A 271 12.27 6.31 -9.03
C VAL A 271 11.99 6.44 -10.52
N LEU A 272 12.34 5.41 -11.30
CA LEU A 272 12.07 5.40 -12.74
C LEU A 272 10.56 5.38 -13.02
N ALA A 273 9.79 4.67 -12.19
CA ALA A 273 8.33 4.68 -12.26
C ALA A 273 7.78 6.06 -11.89
N LEU A 274 8.31 6.70 -10.83
CA LEU A 274 7.91 8.04 -10.42
C LEU A 274 8.17 9.08 -11.52
N GLU A 275 9.34 9.08 -12.16
CA GLU A 275 9.63 9.98 -13.28
C GLU A 275 8.64 9.78 -14.44
N THR A 276 8.34 8.53 -14.77
CA THR A 276 7.42 8.21 -15.88
C THR A 276 6.01 8.68 -15.57
N GLU A 277 5.51 8.45 -14.36
CA GLU A 277 4.18 8.86 -13.92
C GLU A 277 4.05 10.37 -13.79
N VAL A 278 5.03 11.04 -13.16
CA VAL A 278 5.03 12.51 -13.04
C VAL A 278 5.07 13.15 -14.42
N ARG A 279 5.88 12.63 -15.36
CA ARG A 279 5.93 13.14 -16.75
C ARG A 279 4.63 12.87 -17.51
N ALA A 280 3.99 11.72 -17.32
CA ALA A 280 2.73 11.39 -17.98
C ALA A 280 1.59 12.31 -17.48
N ARG A 281 1.52 12.55 -16.17
CA ARG A 281 0.50 13.40 -15.55
C ARG A 281 0.76 14.88 -15.82
N SER A 282 2.00 15.32 -15.81
CA SER A 282 2.35 16.72 -16.02
C SER A 282 2.08 17.23 -17.44
N LYS A 283 2.06 16.36 -18.46
CA LYS A 283 1.61 16.72 -19.81
C LYS A 283 0.20 17.33 -19.84
N LYS A 284 -0.66 17.00 -18.87
CA LYS A 284 -2.01 17.60 -18.72
C LYS A 284 -1.99 18.98 -18.07
N LEU A 285 -0.96 19.29 -17.29
CA LEU A 285 -0.82 20.52 -16.51
C LEU A 285 -0.06 21.63 -17.23
N MET A 286 0.60 21.33 -18.36
CA MET A 286 1.35 22.29 -19.16
C MET A 286 0.49 23.28 -19.97
N SER A 287 -0.82 23.34 -19.72
CA SER A 287 -1.74 24.29 -20.35
C SER A 287 -1.75 25.67 -19.67
N SER A 288 -1.25 25.79 -18.43
CA SER A 288 -1.16 27.05 -17.69
C SER A 288 0.28 27.57 -17.68
N ASP A 289 0.53 28.79 -18.15
CA ASP A 289 1.87 29.38 -18.25
C ASP A 289 2.61 29.46 -16.91
N ALA A 290 1.88 29.66 -15.80
CA ALA A 290 2.45 29.67 -14.44
C ALA A 290 2.89 28.26 -13.98
N ALA A 291 2.19 27.22 -14.43
CA ALA A 291 2.48 25.83 -14.11
C ALA A 291 3.72 25.30 -14.84
N VAL A 292 3.92 25.76 -16.08
CA VAL A 292 4.97 25.24 -16.97
C VAL A 292 6.36 25.43 -16.37
N GLY A 293 6.66 26.60 -15.79
CA GLY A 293 7.94 26.87 -15.14
C GLY A 293 8.24 25.92 -13.98
N PHE A 294 7.26 25.76 -13.08
CA PHE A 294 7.36 24.88 -11.92
C PHE A 294 7.51 23.41 -12.32
N VAL A 295 6.63 22.93 -13.19
CA VAL A 295 6.62 21.54 -13.67
C VAL A 295 7.95 21.21 -14.33
N ASN A 296 8.51 22.15 -15.10
CA ASN A 296 9.82 21.97 -15.74
C ASN A 296 10.95 21.88 -14.72
N GLU A 297 10.96 22.70 -13.66
CA GLU A 297 11.98 22.61 -12.62
C GLU A 297 11.87 21.28 -11.85
N LEU A 298 10.65 20.89 -11.46
CA LEU A 298 10.42 19.63 -10.77
C LEU A 298 10.84 18.42 -11.63
N LEU A 299 10.41 18.40 -12.89
CA LEU A 299 10.81 17.37 -13.83
C LEU A 299 12.32 17.37 -14.02
N ALA A 300 12.99 18.53 -14.05
CA ALA A 300 14.44 18.59 -14.16
C ALA A 300 15.14 17.94 -12.95
N VAL A 301 14.65 18.18 -11.72
CA VAL A 301 15.16 17.54 -10.50
C VAL A 301 14.98 16.02 -10.55
N ILE A 302 13.76 15.55 -10.82
CA ILE A 302 13.45 14.12 -10.86
C ILE A 302 14.21 13.43 -12.00
N THR A 303 14.29 14.08 -13.18
CA THR A 303 15.03 13.54 -14.34
C THR A 303 16.52 13.46 -14.06
N ARG A 304 17.12 14.47 -13.43
CA ARG A 304 18.54 14.45 -13.03
C ARG A 304 18.83 13.26 -12.11
N TYR A 305 17.93 12.99 -11.16
CA TYR A 305 18.10 11.88 -10.24
C TYR A 305 17.89 10.52 -10.92
N ALA A 306 16.87 10.39 -11.76
CA ALA A 306 16.67 9.19 -12.58
C ALA A 306 17.87 8.92 -13.50
N ASP A 307 18.47 9.95 -14.08
CA ASP A 307 19.68 9.84 -14.89
C ASP A 307 20.89 9.37 -14.06
N GLN A 308 21.00 9.79 -12.80
CA GLN A 308 22.02 9.28 -11.88
C GLN A 308 21.81 7.78 -11.56
N VAL A 309 20.57 7.37 -11.28
CA VAL A 309 20.21 5.95 -11.09
C VAL A 309 20.51 5.10 -12.34
N ARG A 310 20.20 5.62 -13.53
CA ARG A 310 20.52 4.95 -14.80
C ARG A 310 22.03 4.83 -15.00
N ALA A 311 22.78 5.89 -14.70
CA ALA A 311 24.24 5.91 -14.80
C ALA A 311 24.88 4.90 -13.83
N ASP A 312 24.38 4.81 -12.60
CA ASP A 312 24.81 3.82 -11.60
C ASP A 312 24.54 2.39 -12.05
N LYS A 313 23.39 2.14 -12.69
CA LYS A 313 23.07 0.82 -13.25
C LYS A 313 23.98 0.45 -14.42
N ILE A 314 24.28 1.42 -15.30
CA ILE A 314 25.20 1.22 -16.43
C ILE A 314 26.62 0.95 -15.93
N SER A 315 27.09 1.71 -14.94
CA SER A 315 28.44 1.54 -14.39
C SER A 315 28.57 0.22 -13.63
N ALA A 316 27.56 -0.17 -12.84
CA ALA A 316 27.56 -1.47 -12.16
C ALA A 316 27.62 -2.65 -13.13
N GLU A 317 26.88 -2.62 -14.24
CA GLU A 317 26.92 -3.66 -15.27
C GLU A 317 28.26 -3.67 -16.03
N LEU A 318 28.86 -2.50 -16.26
CA LEU A 318 30.18 -2.40 -16.88
C LEU A 318 31.31 -2.90 -15.96
N LEU A 319 31.16 -2.74 -14.64
CA LEU A 319 32.13 -3.23 -13.66
C LEU A 319 31.97 -4.74 -13.40
N LYS A 320 30.76 -5.29 -13.53
CA LYS A 320 30.46 -6.72 -13.34
C LYS A 320 30.93 -7.61 -14.49
N GLY A 321 31.05 -7.08 -15.71
CA GLY A 321 31.44 -7.84 -16.88
C GLY A 321 32.60 -7.19 -17.63
N GLU A 322 33.65 -7.95 -17.93
CA GLU A 322 34.67 -7.51 -18.89
C GLU A 322 34.00 -7.19 -20.24
N GLN A 323 33.81 -5.89 -20.51
CA GLN A 323 33.66 -5.27 -21.82
C GLN A 323 32.60 -5.84 -22.79
N ASN A 324 31.46 -6.37 -22.35
CA ASN A 324 30.38 -6.69 -23.30
C ASN A 324 29.62 -5.41 -23.73
N LEU A 325 30.27 -4.59 -24.56
CA LEU A 325 29.77 -3.32 -25.10
C LEU A 325 28.38 -3.46 -25.76
N ARG A 326 28.04 -4.65 -26.26
CA ARG A 326 26.72 -4.95 -26.84
C ARG A 326 25.61 -5.11 -25.80
N GLN A 327 25.93 -5.61 -24.61
CA GLN A 327 24.96 -5.68 -23.50
C GLN A 327 24.72 -4.29 -22.92
N VAL A 328 25.79 -3.51 -22.73
CA VAL A 328 25.70 -2.12 -22.28
C VAL A 328 24.91 -1.27 -23.28
N ALA A 329 25.19 -1.38 -24.59
CA ALA A 329 24.40 -0.69 -25.62
C ALA A 329 22.91 -1.07 -25.61
N ARG A 330 22.57 -2.34 -25.32
CA ARG A 330 21.18 -2.79 -25.16
C ARG A 330 20.54 -2.22 -23.90
N LEU A 331 21.27 -2.18 -22.79
CA LEU A 331 20.80 -1.65 -21.53
C LEU A 331 20.58 -0.14 -21.60
N VAL A 332 21.49 0.59 -22.22
CA VAL A 332 21.37 2.02 -22.55
C VAL A 332 20.10 2.27 -23.35
N ARG A 333 19.82 1.47 -24.40
CA ARG A 333 18.55 1.60 -25.14
C ARG A 333 17.32 1.35 -24.27
N LYS A 334 17.38 0.37 -23.36
CA LYS A 334 16.27 0.00 -22.48
C LYS A 334 16.00 1.07 -21.41
N LEU A 335 17.04 1.75 -20.94
CA LEU A 335 16.96 2.76 -19.90
C LEU A 335 16.71 4.18 -20.43
N ALA A 336 16.98 4.43 -21.72
CA ALA A 336 16.76 5.73 -22.33
C ALA A 336 15.29 6.17 -22.18
N PRO A 337 15.03 7.44 -21.79
CA PRO A 337 13.68 7.99 -21.76
C PRO A 337 12.99 7.87 -23.12
N GLN A 338 11.70 7.52 -23.15
CA GLN A 338 10.95 7.27 -24.40
C GLN A 338 10.90 8.50 -25.33
N ASP A 339 10.91 9.70 -24.75
CA ASP A 339 10.78 10.97 -25.47
C ASP A 339 12.15 11.58 -25.87
N THR A 340 13.28 10.92 -25.60
CA THR A 340 14.62 11.47 -25.86
C THR A 340 15.44 10.56 -26.77
N SER A 341 16.16 11.14 -27.73
CA SER A 341 17.11 10.37 -28.53
C SER A 341 18.19 9.77 -27.62
N VAL A 342 18.59 8.52 -27.90
CA VAL A 342 19.67 7.86 -27.14
C VAL A 342 20.95 8.70 -27.20
N ALA A 343 21.23 9.36 -28.34
CA ALA A 343 22.39 10.22 -28.52
C ALA A 343 22.42 11.41 -27.56
N SER A 344 21.31 12.16 -27.46
CA SER A 344 21.22 13.33 -26.60
C SER A 344 21.16 12.95 -25.11
N TRP A 345 20.56 11.80 -24.80
CA TRP A 345 20.54 11.30 -23.42
C TRP A 345 21.93 10.83 -22.97
N VAL A 346 22.69 10.13 -23.82
CA VAL A 346 24.06 9.70 -23.48
C VAL A 346 24.97 10.89 -23.22
N GLU A 347 24.84 11.97 -24.00
CA GLU A 347 25.62 13.19 -23.78
C GLU A 347 25.32 13.81 -22.41
N ARG A 348 24.04 13.84 -22.01
CA ARG A 348 23.60 14.36 -20.72
C ARG A 348 24.13 13.55 -19.52
N ILE A 349 24.29 12.23 -19.65
CA ILE A 349 24.83 11.38 -18.57
C ILE A 349 26.36 11.19 -18.67
N ARG A 350 27.02 11.72 -19.70
CA ARG A 350 28.46 11.54 -19.96
C ARG A 350 29.30 11.92 -18.74
N GLU A 351 29.03 13.09 -18.16
CA GLU A 351 29.76 13.59 -16.99
C GLU A 351 29.63 12.65 -15.77
N LEU A 352 28.42 12.13 -15.52
CA LEU A 352 28.16 11.19 -14.42
C LEU A 352 28.91 9.87 -14.62
N LEU A 353 28.97 9.37 -15.86
CA LEU A 353 29.67 8.14 -16.19
C LEU A 353 31.19 8.31 -16.08
N VAL A 354 31.73 9.46 -16.48
CA VAL A 354 33.16 9.79 -16.31
C VAL A 354 33.52 9.89 -14.83
N GLN A 355 32.69 10.53 -14.00
CA GLN A 355 32.88 10.58 -12.54
C GLN A 355 32.90 9.19 -11.89
N LYS A 356 32.21 8.21 -12.50
CA LYS A 356 32.17 6.80 -12.07
C LYS A 356 33.30 5.95 -12.65
N GLY A 357 34.30 6.56 -13.28
CA GLY A 357 35.51 5.90 -13.77
C GLY A 357 35.41 5.31 -15.18
N ILE A 358 34.36 5.62 -15.94
CA ILE A 358 34.20 5.12 -17.31
C ILE A 358 34.97 6.02 -18.27
N LYS A 359 35.81 5.43 -19.13
CA LYS A 359 36.60 6.18 -20.09
C LYS A 359 35.69 6.82 -21.16
N PRO A 360 35.91 8.08 -21.55
CA PRO A 360 35.07 8.78 -22.54
C PRO A 360 35.08 8.09 -23.92
N GLU A 361 36.18 7.40 -24.26
CA GLU A 361 36.30 6.59 -25.48
C GLU A 361 35.30 5.42 -25.49
N GLN A 362 35.12 4.75 -24.35
CA GLN A 362 34.15 3.67 -24.23
C GLN A 362 32.73 4.22 -24.38
N ILE A 363 32.44 5.37 -23.75
CA ILE A 363 31.15 6.08 -23.88
C ILE A 363 30.77 6.31 -25.34
N GLU A 364 31.71 6.81 -26.12
CA GLU A 364 31.48 7.08 -27.54
C GLU A 364 31.27 5.79 -28.35
N GLN A 365 32.02 4.72 -28.05
CA GLN A 365 31.90 3.43 -28.74
C GLN A 365 30.50 2.80 -28.57
N TRP A 366 29.95 2.75 -27.35
CA TRP A 366 28.60 2.19 -27.18
C TRP A 366 27.49 3.16 -27.56
N ALA A 367 27.71 4.48 -27.51
CA ALA A 367 26.79 5.46 -28.10
C ALA A 367 26.63 5.25 -29.60
N GLN A 368 27.75 5.02 -30.31
CA GLN A 368 27.75 4.70 -31.74
C GLN A 368 27.06 3.37 -32.03
N LEU A 369 27.33 2.32 -31.24
CA LEU A 369 26.64 1.02 -31.38
C LEU A 369 25.13 1.15 -31.12
N ALA A 370 24.71 1.97 -30.16
CA ALA A 370 23.31 2.20 -29.85
C ALA A 370 22.59 2.94 -31.00
N ARG A 371 23.27 3.93 -31.62
CA ARG A 371 22.81 4.69 -32.81
C ARG A 371 22.74 3.83 -34.07
N ALA A 372 23.78 3.05 -34.37
CA ALA A 372 23.83 2.19 -35.56
C ALA A 372 22.70 1.16 -35.56
N GLN A 373 22.37 0.62 -34.40
CA GLN A 373 21.25 -0.32 -34.24
C GLN A 373 19.87 0.37 -34.24
N SER A 374 19.76 1.69 -33.99
CA SER A 374 18.49 2.43 -34.12
C SER A 374 18.22 2.90 -35.55
N ALA A 375 19.26 3.15 -36.35
CA ALA A 375 19.16 3.60 -37.74
C ALA A 375 18.61 2.52 -38.72
N HIS A 376 18.40 1.28 -38.26
CA HIS A 376 17.91 0.16 -39.06
C HIS A 376 16.42 -0.18 -38.87
N LYS A 377 15.62 0.71 -38.28
CA LYS A 377 14.16 0.60 -38.34
C LYS A 377 13.55 1.82 -39.01
N PRO A 378 13.27 1.78 -40.32
CA PRO A 378 12.42 2.78 -40.93
C PRO A 378 11.07 2.79 -40.20
N ALA A 379 10.70 3.96 -39.68
CA ALA A 379 9.37 4.23 -39.15
C ALA A 379 8.39 4.13 -40.33
N GLY A 380 7.59 3.06 -40.37
CA GLY A 380 6.58 2.89 -41.42
C GLY A 380 6.09 1.47 -41.62
N CYS A 381 6.92 0.45 -41.36
CA CYS A 381 6.43 -0.92 -41.33
C CYS A 381 6.45 -1.41 -39.89
N SER A 382 5.27 -1.51 -39.28
CA SER A 382 4.99 -2.58 -38.34
C SER A 382 5.38 -3.88 -39.04
N ARG A 383 6.65 -4.29 -38.94
CA ARG A 383 7.06 -5.64 -39.32
C ARG A 383 6.20 -6.52 -38.46
N ALA A 384 5.21 -7.13 -39.10
CA ALA A 384 4.30 -8.08 -38.51
C ALA A 384 5.13 -8.97 -37.58
N ARG A 385 4.74 -9.03 -36.30
CA ARG A 385 5.42 -9.87 -35.30
C ARG A 385 5.37 -11.36 -35.67
N HIS A 386 4.80 -11.70 -36.83
CA HIS A 386 4.58 -13.03 -37.38
C HIS A 386 5.05 -13.17 -38.84
N GLN A 387 6.13 -12.48 -39.24
CA GLN A 387 6.83 -12.74 -40.50
C GLN A 387 7.04 -14.23 -40.81
N PRO A 388 7.37 -15.10 -39.81
CA PRO A 388 7.50 -16.54 -40.04
C PRO A 388 6.19 -17.22 -40.47
N VAL A 389 5.05 -16.78 -39.93
CA VAL A 389 3.73 -17.34 -40.27
C VAL A 389 3.31 -16.89 -41.66
N HIS A 390 3.54 -15.62 -41.99
CA HIS A 390 3.26 -15.08 -43.32
C HIS A 390 4.08 -15.81 -44.39
N GLU A 391 5.38 -16.01 -44.17
CA GLU A 391 6.26 -16.75 -45.08
C GLU A 391 5.83 -18.22 -45.20
N THR A 392 5.50 -18.89 -44.10
CA THR A 392 5.03 -20.29 -44.13
C THR A 392 3.70 -20.45 -44.89
N VAL A 393 2.75 -19.54 -44.67
CA VAL A 393 1.44 -19.56 -45.36
C VAL A 393 1.61 -19.27 -46.84
N ARG A 394 2.44 -18.27 -47.19
CA ARG A 394 2.78 -17.94 -48.58
C ARG A 394 3.42 -19.12 -49.30
N GLU A 395 4.44 -19.75 -48.72
CA GLU A 395 5.11 -20.91 -49.31
C GLU A 395 4.14 -22.07 -49.56
N LYS A 396 3.22 -22.33 -48.62
CA LYS A 396 2.18 -23.34 -48.80
C LYS A 396 1.20 -22.99 -49.92
N LEU A 397 0.75 -21.73 -50.01
CA LEU A 397 -0.17 -21.29 -51.07
C LEU A 397 0.46 -21.42 -52.46
N ILE A 398 1.75 -21.08 -52.60
CA ILE A 398 2.51 -21.28 -53.84
C ILE A 398 2.64 -22.77 -54.15
N GLY A 399 2.89 -23.62 -53.14
CA GLY A 399 2.91 -25.07 -53.29
C GLY A 399 1.60 -25.69 -53.79
N TYR A 400 0.46 -25.02 -53.56
CA TYR A 400 -0.86 -25.40 -54.10
C TYR A 400 -1.14 -24.82 -55.49
N GLY A 401 -0.17 -24.15 -56.13
CA GLY A 401 -0.31 -23.60 -57.48
C GLY A 401 -1.01 -22.25 -57.55
N ILE A 402 -1.11 -21.51 -56.44
CA ILE A 402 -1.63 -20.13 -56.44
C ILE A 402 -0.53 -19.19 -56.93
N GLU A 403 -0.87 -18.25 -57.83
CA GLU A 403 0.09 -17.26 -58.32
C GLU A 403 0.70 -16.44 -57.17
N PRO A 404 2.01 -16.10 -57.24
CA PRO A 404 2.72 -15.45 -56.14
C PRO A 404 2.06 -14.15 -55.66
N GLY A 405 1.57 -13.30 -56.56
CA GLY A 405 0.92 -12.05 -56.20
C GLY A 405 -0.38 -12.27 -55.41
N ARG A 406 -1.19 -13.25 -55.81
CA ARG A 406 -2.42 -13.60 -55.10
C ARG A 406 -2.15 -14.35 -53.79
N ALA A 407 -1.08 -15.14 -53.73
CA ALA A 407 -0.63 -15.79 -52.51
C ALA A 407 -0.19 -14.76 -51.45
N ASP A 408 0.49 -13.68 -51.88
CA ASP A 408 0.88 -12.58 -51.00
C ASP A 408 -0.33 -11.80 -50.45
N GLU A 409 -1.34 -11.52 -51.28
CA GLU A 409 -2.58 -10.88 -50.83
C GLU A 409 -3.35 -11.74 -49.80
N ILE A 410 -3.47 -13.04 -50.07
CA ILE A 410 -4.17 -13.98 -49.17
C ILE A 410 -3.39 -14.14 -47.85
N ALA A 411 -2.06 -14.26 -47.91
CA ALA A 411 -1.23 -14.36 -46.72
C ALA A 411 -1.32 -13.09 -45.85
N ALA A 412 -1.38 -11.90 -46.46
CA ALA A 412 -1.55 -10.65 -45.75
C ALA A 412 -2.93 -10.55 -45.08
N ALA A 413 -4.01 -10.89 -45.79
CA ALA A 413 -5.37 -10.87 -45.25
C ALA A 413 -5.54 -11.86 -44.09
N LEU A 414 -4.99 -13.07 -44.21
CA LEU A 414 -4.97 -14.05 -43.12
C LEU A 414 -4.14 -13.56 -41.93
N GLY A 415 -2.99 -12.93 -42.19
CA GLY A 415 -2.15 -12.34 -41.14
C GLY A 415 -2.90 -11.30 -40.31
N GLU A 416 -3.66 -10.40 -40.95
CA GLU A 416 -4.47 -9.41 -40.26
C GLU A 416 -5.59 -10.07 -39.43
N HIS A 417 -6.23 -11.10 -39.97
CA HIS A 417 -7.24 -11.86 -39.24
C HIS A 417 -6.67 -12.56 -38.01
N PHE A 418 -5.50 -13.23 -38.14
CA PHE A 418 -4.80 -13.84 -37.00
C PHE A 418 -4.40 -12.82 -35.96
N ASP A 419 -3.88 -11.65 -36.35
CA ASP A 419 -3.51 -10.59 -35.42
C ASP A 419 -4.73 -10.09 -34.63
N ARG A 420 -5.88 -9.96 -35.29
CA ARG A 420 -7.13 -9.57 -34.66
C ARG A 420 -7.59 -10.63 -33.65
N GLU A 421 -7.62 -11.89 -34.07
CA GLU A 421 -8.04 -13.01 -33.22
C GLU A 421 -7.10 -13.21 -32.03
N LEU A 422 -5.79 -13.10 -32.23
CA LEU A 422 -4.79 -13.18 -31.17
C LEU A 422 -4.95 -12.05 -30.15
N ARG A 423 -5.25 -10.82 -30.60
CA ARG A 423 -5.55 -9.71 -29.68
C ARG A 423 -6.79 -10.00 -28.86
N THR A 424 -7.88 -10.44 -29.49
CA THR A 424 -9.12 -10.80 -28.80
C THR A 424 -8.86 -11.88 -27.75
N ARG A 425 -8.21 -12.99 -28.12
CA ARG A 425 -7.87 -14.07 -27.18
C ARG A 425 -6.92 -13.63 -26.06
N THR A 426 -5.95 -12.77 -26.37
CA THR A 426 -5.03 -12.22 -25.35
C THR A 426 -5.81 -11.37 -24.35
N THR A 427 -6.73 -10.53 -24.82
CA THR A 427 -7.58 -9.72 -23.93
C THR A 427 -8.52 -10.57 -23.08
N GLU A 428 -9.09 -11.65 -23.65
CA GLU A 428 -9.94 -12.59 -22.93
C GLU A 428 -9.16 -13.37 -21.85
N LEU A 429 -7.95 -13.84 -22.18
CA LEU A 429 -7.05 -14.51 -21.23
C LEU A 429 -6.61 -13.56 -20.12
N ASP A 430 -6.29 -12.30 -20.44
CA ASP A 430 -5.94 -11.28 -19.45
C ASP A 430 -7.11 -10.93 -18.53
N GLN A 431 -8.34 -10.93 -19.05
CA GLN A 431 -9.55 -10.74 -18.26
C GLN A 431 -9.80 -11.95 -17.34
N THR A 432 -9.69 -13.16 -17.87
CA THR A 432 -9.85 -14.41 -17.11
C THR A 432 -8.81 -14.52 -15.99
N ASN A 433 -7.54 -14.21 -16.29
CA ASN A 433 -6.46 -14.17 -15.30
C ASN A 433 -6.72 -13.13 -14.20
N ARG A 434 -7.26 -11.95 -14.55
CA ARG A 434 -7.66 -10.94 -13.56
C ARG A 434 -8.78 -11.44 -12.66
N GLN A 435 -9.79 -12.11 -13.21
CA GLN A 435 -10.89 -12.70 -12.45
C GLN A 435 -10.41 -13.80 -11.51
N LEU A 436 -9.57 -14.72 -11.98
CA LEU A 436 -8.98 -15.78 -11.16
C LEU A 436 -8.13 -15.22 -10.02
N ARG A 437 -7.25 -14.23 -10.30
CA ARG A 437 -6.47 -13.57 -9.24
C ARG A 437 -7.35 -12.90 -8.20
N HIS A 438 -8.42 -12.23 -8.63
CA HIS A 438 -9.37 -11.63 -7.70
C HIS A 438 -10.06 -12.70 -6.83
N ALA A 439 -10.52 -13.80 -7.42
CA ALA A 439 -11.13 -14.90 -6.69
C ALA A 439 -10.16 -15.53 -5.68
N VAL A 440 -8.91 -15.81 -6.08
CA VAL A 440 -7.85 -16.34 -5.19
C VAL A 440 -7.61 -15.37 -4.02
N ASN A 441 -7.49 -14.07 -4.28
CA ASN A 441 -7.31 -13.08 -3.22
C ASN A 441 -8.50 -13.03 -2.25
N CYS A 442 -9.74 -13.14 -2.75
CA CYS A 442 -10.93 -13.23 -1.90
C CYS A 442 -10.91 -14.49 -1.02
N PHE A 443 -10.52 -15.63 -1.56
CA PHE A 443 -10.38 -16.87 -0.80
C PHE A 443 -9.29 -16.78 0.26
N GLN A 444 -8.11 -16.24 -0.09
CA GLN A 444 -7.02 -16.02 0.86
C GLN A 444 -7.45 -15.12 2.01
N HIS A 445 -8.17 -14.02 1.72
CA HIS A 445 -8.67 -13.12 2.76
C HIS A 445 -9.72 -13.81 3.65
N ALA A 446 -10.62 -14.62 3.08
CA ALA A 446 -11.59 -15.38 3.85
C ALA A 446 -10.94 -16.43 4.75
N LEU A 447 -9.91 -17.14 4.26
CA LEU A 447 -9.13 -18.10 5.05
C LEU A 447 -8.41 -17.41 6.21
N ALA A 448 -7.79 -16.25 5.95
CA ALA A 448 -7.10 -15.47 6.96
C ALA A 448 -8.06 -14.96 8.07
N GLU A 449 -9.26 -14.50 7.71
CA GLU A 449 -10.28 -14.06 8.68
C GLU A 449 -10.85 -15.22 9.53
N LEU A 450 -10.98 -16.41 8.94
CA LEU A 450 -11.37 -17.61 9.67
C LEU A 450 -10.23 -18.18 10.51
N GLY A 451 -9.00 -17.71 10.28
CA GLY A 451 -7.79 -18.23 10.92
C GLY A 451 -7.48 -19.66 10.51
N TYR A 452 -7.84 -20.10 9.30
CA TYR A 452 -7.42 -21.41 8.80
C TYR A 452 -6.13 -21.30 8.00
N GLY A 453 -5.24 -22.27 8.18
CA GLY A 453 -4.10 -22.52 7.31
C GLY A 453 -4.45 -23.51 6.19
N VAL A 454 -4.00 -23.27 4.97
CA VAL A 454 -4.22 -24.16 3.82
C VAL A 454 -2.92 -24.48 3.11
N VAL A 455 -2.68 -25.77 2.88
CA VAL A 455 -1.58 -26.27 2.03
C VAL A 455 -2.13 -27.21 0.98
N ILE A 456 -1.67 -27.06 -0.26
CA ILE A 456 -1.96 -27.95 -1.40
C ILE A 456 -0.63 -28.38 -2.01
N TRP A 457 -0.53 -29.64 -2.42
CA TRP A 457 0.66 -30.20 -3.05
C TRP A 457 0.34 -31.00 -4.31
N ASP A 458 1.35 -31.25 -5.14
CA ASP A 458 1.23 -32.08 -6.35
C ASP A 458 1.39 -33.59 -6.06
N GLU A 459 1.26 -34.42 -7.10
CA GLU A 459 1.41 -35.88 -7.00
C GLU A 459 2.79 -36.33 -6.44
N HIS A 460 3.81 -35.47 -6.54
CA HIS A 460 5.15 -35.71 -6.02
C HIS A 460 5.35 -35.19 -4.58
N GLY A 461 4.33 -34.55 -4.00
CA GLY A 461 4.38 -33.98 -2.66
C GLY A 461 5.09 -32.63 -2.59
N VAL A 462 5.29 -31.96 -3.74
CA VAL A 462 5.77 -30.58 -3.78
C VAL A 462 4.58 -29.67 -3.46
N VAL A 463 4.74 -28.82 -2.45
CA VAL A 463 3.75 -27.82 -2.07
C VAL A 463 3.59 -26.82 -3.21
N THR A 464 2.43 -26.82 -3.85
CA THR A 464 2.09 -25.91 -4.96
C THR A 464 1.44 -24.63 -4.45
N PHE A 465 0.86 -24.67 -3.25
CA PHE A 465 0.26 -23.53 -2.59
C PHE A 465 0.36 -23.70 -1.07
N ALA A 466 0.86 -22.67 -0.40
CA ALA A 466 0.77 -22.50 1.05
C ALA A 466 0.32 -21.06 1.33
N ASP A 467 -0.59 -20.87 2.28
CA ASP A 467 -0.92 -19.53 2.75
C ASP A 467 0.11 -19.00 3.77
N GLU A 468 -0.03 -17.73 4.14
CA GLU A 468 0.91 -17.05 5.05
C GLU A 468 0.99 -17.72 6.43
N VAL A 469 -0.11 -18.28 6.93
CA VAL A 469 -0.15 -18.99 8.22
C VAL A 469 0.73 -20.25 8.14
N MET A 470 0.64 -20.97 7.03
CA MET A 470 1.42 -22.19 6.80
C MET A 470 2.91 -21.91 6.60
N GLU A 471 3.27 -20.82 5.91
CA GLU A 471 4.67 -20.44 5.76
C GLU A 471 5.27 -19.96 7.09
N VAL A 472 4.54 -19.17 7.88
CA VAL A 472 5.05 -18.54 9.09
C VAL A 472 5.02 -19.47 10.31
N GLU A 473 3.91 -20.16 10.55
CA GLU A 473 3.75 -20.96 11.77
C GLU A 473 4.30 -22.38 11.65
N PHE A 474 4.16 -22.98 10.46
CA PHE A 474 4.54 -24.37 10.22
C PHE A 474 5.82 -24.51 9.40
N GLY A 475 6.33 -23.41 8.83
CA GLY A 475 7.57 -23.42 8.05
C GLY A 475 7.44 -24.22 6.75
N VAL A 476 6.25 -24.26 6.16
CA VAL A 476 5.96 -24.99 4.92
C VAL A 476 5.78 -24.00 3.78
N PRO A 477 6.86 -23.49 3.16
CA PRO A 477 6.77 -22.56 2.04
C PRO A 477 6.31 -23.26 0.76
N THR A 478 5.79 -22.45 -0.18
CA THR A 478 5.56 -22.93 -1.54
C THR A 478 6.86 -23.49 -2.16
N GLY A 479 6.80 -24.69 -2.74
CA GLY A 479 7.93 -25.43 -3.28
C GLY A 479 8.62 -26.38 -2.29
N ALA A 480 8.22 -26.41 -1.01
CA ALA A 480 8.69 -27.40 -0.06
C ALA A 480 8.23 -28.82 -0.44
N HIS A 481 9.00 -29.84 -0.09
CA HIS A 481 8.59 -31.23 -0.24
C HIS A 481 8.04 -31.76 1.09
N LEU A 482 6.81 -32.29 1.05
CA LEU A 482 6.28 -33.07 2.16
C LEU A 482 6.98 -34.43 2.21
N SER A 483 7.41 -34.84 3.40
CA SER A 483 8.06 -36.13 3.56
C SER A 483 7.10 -37.28 3.23
N GLN A 484 7.66 -38.42 2.80
CA GLN A 484 6.86 -39.60 2.50
C GLN A 484 6.05 -40.06 3.72
N LEU A 485 6.64 -39.98 4.92
CA LEU A 485 5.99 -40.38 6.16
C LEU A 485 4.76 -39.52 6.46
N VAL A 486 4.84 -38.19 6.30
CA VAL A 486 3.69 -37.29 6.46
C VAL A 486 2.59 -37.65 5.46
N ARG A 487 2.95 -37.92 4.19
CA ARG A 487 1.97 -38.31 3.16
C ARG A 487 1.30 -39.65 3.46
N ASP A 488 2.05 -40.62 3.98
CA ASP A 488 1.50 -41.92 4.35
C ASP A 488 0.57 -41.80 5.57
N CYS A 489 0.90 -40.93 6.54
CA CYS A 489 0.02 -40.58 7.66
C CYS A 489 -1.29 -39.93 7.19
N LEU A 490 -1.21 -38.92 6.30
CA LEU A 490 -2.38 -38.26 5.72
C LEU A 490 -3.30 -39.20 4.95
N LYS A 491 -2.77 -40.30 4.39
CA LYS A 491 -3.56 -41.34 3.72
C LYS A 491 -4.28 -42.25 4.70
N SER A 492 -3.61 -42.63 5.78
CA SER A 492 -4.00 -43.74 6.67
C SER A 492 -4.74 -43.31 7.94
N LEU A 493 -4.51 -42.10 8.44
CA LEU A 493 -5.12 -41.61 9.67
C LEU A 493 -6.41 -40.83 9.40
N SER A 494 -7.29 -40.80 10.40
CA SER A 494 -8.44 -39.91 10.46
C SER A 494 -8.07 -38.58 11.14
N PHE A 495 -8.60 -37.48 10.62
CA PHE A 495 -8.36 -36.14 11.15
C PHE A 495 -9.69 -35.49 11.59
N PRO A 496 -9.70 -34.69 12.68
CA PRO A 496 -8.56 -34.36 13.53
C PRO A 496 -8.07 -35.57 14.36
N ILE A 497 -6.75 -35.62 14.63
CA ILE A 497 -6.15 -36.69 15.43
C ILE A 497 -6.60 -36.52 16.89
N ALA A 498 -7.16 -37.56 17.50
CA ALA A 498 -7.56 -37.51 18.90
C ALA A 498 -6.33 -37.50 19.83
N ASP A 499 -6.41 -36.87 21.00
CA ASP A 499 -5.29 -36.78 21.96
C ASP A 499 -4.66 -38.15 22.29
N ALA A 500 -5.50 -39.19 22.39
CA ALA A 500 -5.04 -40.56 22.66
C ALA A 500 -4.24 -41.19 21.50
N GLU A 501 -4.36 -40.67 20.29
CA GLU A 501 -3.66 -41.13 19.08
C GLU A 501 -2.36 -40.35 18.84
N VAL A 502 -2.10 -39.27 19.57
CA VAL A 502 -0.86 -38.48 19.43
C VAL A 502 0.37 -39.31 19.78
N GLU A 503 0.26 -40.23 20.75
CA GLU A 503 1.34 -41.17 21.10
C GLU A 503 1.73 -42.10 19.94
N LEU A 504 0.82 -42.36 18.99
CA LEU A 504 1.13 -43.16 17.81
C LEU A 504 2.13 -42.44 16.88
N LEU A 505 2.11 -41.11 16.85
CA LEU A 505 3.04 -40.31 16.03
C LEU A 505 4.48 -40.40 16.53
N ASP A 506 4.69 -40.66 17.82
CA ASP A 506 6.02 -40.80 18.41
C ASP A 506 6.76 -42.05 17.90
N GLY A 507 6.02 -43.11 17.56
CA GLY A 507 6.58 -44.35 17.02
C GLY A 507 6.98 -44.30 15.55
N LEU A 508 6.54 -43.27 14.80
CA LEU A 508 6.69 -43.20 13.34
C LEU A 508 7.99 -42.53 12.87
N GLY A 509 8.83 -42.03 13.79
CA GLY A 509 10.10 -41.38 13.47
C GLY A 509 9.95 -40.00 12.81
N LEU A 510 8.79 -39.35 12.97
CA LEU A 510 8.51 -38.01 12.48
C LEU A 510 9.30 -36.94 13.27
N GLY A 511 9.76 -35.90 12.59
CA GLY A 511 10.35 -34.73 13.25
C GLY A 511 9.30 -33.91 14.01
N GLU A 512 9.72 -33.07 14.97
CA GLU A 512 8.79 -32.24 15.75
C GLU A 512 7.90 -31.34 14.88
N HIS A 513 8.46 -30.77 13.80
CA HIS A 513 7.70 -29.94 12.86
C HIS A 513 6.61 -30.73 12.12
N GLU A 514 6.90 -31.98 11.74
CA GLU A 514 5.95 -32.85 11.04
C GLU A 514 4.83 -33.33 11.97
N LYS A 515 5.17 -33.65 13.23
CA LYS A 515 4.18 -33.98 14.27
C LYS A 515 3.26 -32.79 14.51
N ARG A 516 3.83 -31.59 14.70
CA ARG A 516 3.04 -30.37 14.89
C ARG A 516 2.15 -30.07 13.69
N PHE A 517 2.66 -30.27 12.48
CA PHE A 517 1.89 -30.16 11.25
C PHE A 517 0.70 -31.13 11.26
N LEU A 518 0.93 -32.43 11.48
CA LEU A 518 -0.14 -33.44 11.50
C LEU A 518 -1.18 -33.20 12.61
N CYS A 519 -0.76 -32.77 13.80
CA CYS A 519 -1.69 -32.45 14.89
C CYS A 519 -2.58 -31.23 14.60
N ALA A 520 -2.12 -30.30 13.76
CA ALA A 520 -2.89 -29.12 13.38
C ALA A 520 -3.83 -29.34 12.18
N VAL A 521 -3.79 -30.53 11.53
CA VAL A 521 -4.69 -30.88 10.44
C VAL A 521 -6.10 -31.17 10.97
N GLU A 522 -7.06 -30.39 10.51
CA GLU A 522 -8.49 -30.58 10.82
C GLU A 522 -9.19 -31.36 9.71
N HIS A 523 -8.82 -31.09 8.45
CA HIS A 523 -9.42 -31.76 7.30
C HIS A 523 -8.39 -32.06 6.21
N VAL A 524 -8.48 -33.25 5.63
CA VAL A 524 -7.65 -33.65 4.48
C VAL A 524 -8.47 -33.53 3.21
N VAL A 525 -8.03 -32.64 2.31
CA VAL A 525 -8.63 -32.47 0.99
C VAL A 525 -8.14 -33.59 0.08
N ARG A 526 -9.08 -34.31 -0.52
CA ARG A 526 -8.80 -35.45 -1.40
C ARG A 526 -9.30 -35.19 -2.81
N ASP A 527 -8.59 -35.71 -3.80
CA ASP A 527 -9.00 -35.65 -5.19
C ASP A 527 -10.06 -36.72 -5.55
N THR A 528 -10.36 -36.83 -6.85
CA THR A 528 -11.32 -37.81 -7.38
C THR A 528 -10.86 -39.27 -7.24
N GLU A 529 -9.56 -39.51 -7.06
CA GLU A 529 -8.98 -40.84 -6.80
C GLU A 529 -8.81 -41.12 -5.30
N ASN A 530 -9.34 -40.23 -4.45
CA ASN A 530 -9.25 -40.27 -2.99
C ASN A 530 -7.80 -40.11 -2.46
N ALA A 531 -6.88 -39.61 -3.30
CA ALA A 531 -5.53 -39.27 -2.89
C ALA A 531 -5.54 -37.91 -2.18
N PRO A 532 -4.79 -37.75 -1.07
CA PRO A 532 -4.74 -36.48 -0.37
C PRO A 532 -3.91 -35.48 -1.19
N VAL A 533 -4.53 -34.35 -1.52
CA VAL A 533 -3.96 -33.26 -2.33
C VAL A 533 -3.79 -31.97 -1.54
N GLY A 534 -4.40 -31.87 -0.36
CA GLY A 534 -4.26 -30.71 0.51
C GLY A 534 -4.69 -30.99 1.94
N VAL A 535 -4.40 -30.05 2.82
CA VAL A 535 -4.93 -30.02 4.20
C VAL A 535 -5.48 -28.64 4.53
N LEU A 536 -6.52 -28.64 5.36
CA LEU A 536 -7.01 -27.48 6.10
C LEU A 536 -6.58 -27.63 7.55
N MET A 537 -5.97 -26.59 8.11
CA MET A 537 -5.35 -26.62 9.42
C MET A 537 -5.87 -25.50 10.30
N ARG A 538 -6.00 -25.78 11.60
CA ARG A 538 -6.36 -24.78 12.60
C ARG A 538 -5.12 -24.42 13.42
N PRO A 539 -4.73 -23.14 13.51
CA PRO A 539 -3.57 -22.70 14.27
C PRO A 539 -3.73 -23.11 15.73
N THR A 540 -2.70 -23.78 16.26
CA THR A 540 -2.62 -24.19 17.66
C THR A 540 -2.43 -22.95 18.53
N GLY A 541 -3.55 -22.39 18.99
CA GLY A 541 -3.56 -21.17 19.82
C GLY A 541 -4.93 -20.54 20.03
N PHE A 542 -5.99 -21.04 19.38
CA PHE A 542 -7.32 -20.44 19.44
C PHE A 542 -8.27 -21.01 20.52
N ASP A 543 -7.94 -22.14 21.15
CA ASP A 543 -8.84 -22.82 22.12
C ASP A 543 -8.51 -22.53 23.61
N GLU A 544 -7.58 -21.61 23.91
CA GLU A 544 -7.26 -21.20 25.29
C GLU A 544 -8.01 -19.92 25.79
N GLN A 545 -9.14 -19.52 25.18
CA GLN A 545 -9.94 -18.36 25.63
C GLN A 545 -11.38 -18.64 26.01
#